data_AF-A0A7R9XDV0-F1
#
_entry.id   AF-A0A7R9XDV0-F1
#
_cell.length_a   1.000
_cell.length_b   1.000
_cell.length_c   1.000
_cell.angle_alpha   90.00
_cell.angle_beta   90.00
_cell.angle_gamma   90.00
#
_symmetry.space_group_name_H-M   'P 1'
#
loop_
_entity.id
_entity.type
_entity.pdbx_description
1 polymer ?
#
loop_
_entity_poly.entity_id
_entity_poly.type
_entity_poly.pdbx_seq_one_letter_code
_entity_poly.pdbx_strand_id
1 'polypeptide(L)'
;DMPRRHFYSFLILLVFKLCSESARSEDETHHHDPKTALSTNESEHCLTSACVLIAATILQNYNPKADPCDDFYSFACGEFINSRFIPDDEEQISEFNLLDDKVHNQVKSLVEAPMTENDT
;
A
#
# COMPACT_ATOMS: atom_id res chain seq x y z
N ASP A 1 -15.54 -47.17 16.51
CA ASP A 1 -14.56 -46.27 15.85
C ASP A 1 -14.18 -46.68 14.43
N MET A 2 -15.02 -46.36 13.43
CA MET A 2 -14.62 -46.38 12.02
C MET A 2 -15.57 -45.58 11.09
N PRO A 3 -15.86 -44.29 11.37
CA PRO A 3 -16.25 -43.38 10.27
C PRO A 3 -15.42 -42.09 10.19
N ARG A 4 -14.69 -41.72 11.26
CA ARG A 4 -13.96 -40.44 11.33
C ARG A 4 -12.88 -40.29 10.25
N ARG A 5 -12.12 -41.34 9.95
CA ARG A 5 -11.06 -41.31 8.93
C ARG A 5 -11.60 -41.05 7.52
N HIS A 6 -12.75 -41.61 7.18
CA HIS A 6 -13.40 -41.37 5.89
C HIS A 6 -13.97 -39.96 5.80
N PHE A 7 -14.51 -39.44 6.90
CA PHE A 7 -14.95 -38.04 6.97
C PHE A 7 -13.79 -37.06 6.77
N TYR A 8 -12.64 -37.25 7.43
CA TYR A 8 -11.47 -36.40 7.21
C TYR A 8 -10.93 -36.53 5.78
N SER A 9 -10.90 -37.74 5.21
CA SER A 9 -10.51 -37.91 3.81
C SER A 9 -11.44 -37.18 2.84
N PHE A 10 -12.76 -37.19 3.11
CA PHE A 10 -13.74 -36.51 2.26
C PHE A 10 -13.66 -34.99 2.41
N LEU A 11 -13.45 -34.49 3.64
CA LEU A 11 -13.21 -33.07 3.91
C LEU A 11 -11.92 -32.58 3.24
N ILE A 12 -10.83 -33.36 3.33
CA ILE A 12 -9.57 -33.05 2.67
C ILE A 12 -9.75 -33.00 1.15
N LEU A 13 -10.44 -33.99 0.56
CA LEU A 13 -10.73 -33.99 -0.88
C LEU A 13 -11.65 -32.85 -1.32
N LEU A 14 -12.62 -32.45 -0.50
CA LEU A 14 -13.47 -31.27 -0.73
C LEU A 14 -12.64 -29.98 -0.71
N VAL A 15 -11.76 -29.81 0.28
CA VAL A 15 -10.86 -28.64 0.37
C VAL A 15 -9.90 -28.62 -0.82
N PHE A 16 -9.31 -29.75 -1.21
CA PHE A 16 -8.46 -29.83 -2.39
C PHE A 16 -9.23 -29.49 -3.68
N LYS A 17 -10.48 -29.96 -3.83
CA LYS A 17 -11.32 -29.58 -4.97
C LYS A 17 -11.64 -28.08 -4.99
N LEU A 18 -12.04 -27.51 -3.85
CA LEU A 18 -12.35 -26.09 -3.73
C LEU A 18 -11.12 -25.21 -3.97
N CYS A 19 -9.93 -25.60 -3.48
CA CYS A 19 -8.67 -24.92 -3.78
C CYS A 19 -8.25 -25.07 -5.25
N SER A 20 -8.55 -26.20 -5.90
CA SER A 20 -8.25 -26.38 -7.32
C SER A 20 -9.18 -25.57 -8.24
N GLU A 21 -10.43 -25.36 -7.82
CA GLU A 21 -11.40 -24.53 -8.56
C GLU A 21 -11.02 -23.03 -8.50
N SER A 22 -10.40 -22.57 -7.40
CA SER A 22 -9.93 -21.18 -7.28
C SER A 22 -8.58 -20.91 -7.96
N ALA A 23 -7.88 -21.95 -8.44
CA ALA A 23 -6.54 -21.83 -9.01
C ALA A 23 -6.53 -21.78 -10.55
N ARG A 24 -7.70 -21.78 -11.21
CA ARG A 24 -7.79 -21.63 -12.67
C ARG A 24 -8.03 -20.17 -13.03
N SER A 25 -7.01 -19.32 -12.90
CA SER A 25 -6.93 -18.11 -13.71
C SER A 25 -6.35 -18.49 -15.06
N GLU A 26 -7.14 -18.39 -16.13
CA GLU A 26 -6.64 -18.44 -17.50
C GLU A 26 -5.93 -17.10 -17.76
N ASP A 27 -4.62 -17.07 -17.56
CA ASP A 27 -3.73 -16.04 -18.08
C ASP A 27 -3.43 -16.38 -19.54
N GLU A 28 -4.09 -15.69 -20.48
CA GLU A 28 -3.58 -15.40 -21.84
C GLU A 28 -4.62 -14.59 -22.65
N THR A 29 -4.45 -13.26 -22.73
CA THR A 29 -4.68 -12.53 -23.99
C THR A 29 -3.72 -11.34 -24.12
N HIS A 30 -2.82 -11.51 -25.08
CA HIS A 30 -1.89 -10.58 -25.70
C HIS A 30 -2.58 -9.35 -26.34
N HIS A 31 -2.26 -8.12 -25.93
CA HIS A 31 -1.96 -6.95 -26.81
C HIS A 31 -1.79 -5.63 -26.02
N HIS A 32 -0.54 -5.24 -25.78
CA HIS A 32 -0.07 -3.85 -25.97
C HIS A 32 1.47 -3.85 -26.05
N ASP A 33 2.04 -3.31 -27.13
CA ASP A 33 3.49 -3.15 -27.34
C ASP A 33 4.18 -2.52 -26.12
N PRO A 34 5.42 -2.96 -25.78
CA PRO A 34 6.55 -2.10 -26.15
C PRO A 34 7.84 -2.85 -26.51
N LYS A 35 8.43 -2.48 -27.65
CA LYS A 35 9.89 -2.51 -27.82
C LYS A 35 10.52 -1.57 -26.80
N THR A 36 11.06 -2.11 -25.72
CA THR A 36 12.34 -1.67 -25.14
C THR A 36 12.88 -2.85 -24.34
N ALA A 37 13.88 -3.52 -24.90
CA ALA A 37 14.64 -4.53 -24.18
C ALA A 37 15.38 -3.85 -23.02
N LEU A 38 14.75 -3.81 -21.84
CA LEU A 38 15.44 -3.61 -20.59
C LEU A 38 16.14 -4.93 -20.27
N SER A 39 17.45 -4.94 -20.49
CA SER A 39 18.36 -6.04 -20.18
C SER A 39 18.07 -6.61 -18.79
N THR A 40 17.52 -7.83 -18.75
CA THR A 40 17.28 -8.59 -17.53
C THR A 40 18.59 -9.15 -16.98
N ASN A 41 19.28 -8.30 -16.24
CA ASN A 41 20.00 -8.72 -15.06
C ASN A 41 19.67 -7.69 -13.98
N GLU A 42 19.29 -8.18 -12.79
CA GLU A 42 19.10 -7.43 -11.53
C GLU A 42 17.67 -7.03 -11.12
N SER A 43 17.23 -7.64 -10.00
CA SER A 43 16.08 -7.38 -9.11
C SER A 43 14.71 -7.06 -9.72
N GLU A 44 13.74 -7.95 -9.50
CA GLU A 44 12.30 -7.79 -9.72
C GLU A 44 11.66 -6.55 -9.03
N HIS A 45 12.42 -5.89 -8.15
CA HIS A 45 11.95 -4.74 -7.37
C HIS A 45 12.92 -3.56 -7.46
N CYS A 46 12.36 -2.35 -7.51
CA CYS A 46 13.14 -1.12 -7.42
C CYS A 46 13.69 -0.94 -6.00
N LEU A 47 15.00 -0.77 -5.88
CA LEU A 47 15.70 -0.55 -4.60
C LEU A 47 16.31 0.85 -4.48
N THR A 48 15.88 1.81 -5.31
CA THR A 48 16.28 3.21 -5.11
C THR A 48 15.74 3.72 -3.77
N SER A 49 16.43 4.70 -3.18
CA SER A 49 15.98 5.31 -1.91
C SER A 49 14.54 5.81 -1.97
N ALA A 50 14.13 6.37 -3.11
CA ALA A 50 12.77 6.81 -3.37
C ALA A 50 11.78 5.64 -3.33
N CYS A 51 12.08 4.53 -4.00
CA CYS A 51 11.22 3.34 -4.00
C CYS A 51 11.06 2.75 -2.60
N VAL A 52 12.16 2.63 -1.84
CA VAL A 52 12.11 2.11 -0.46
C VAL A 52 11.29 3.03 0.45
N LEU A 53 11.47 4.35 0.33
CA LEU A 53 10.72 5.32 1.11
C LEU A 53 9.22 5.26 0.81
N ILE A 54 8.84 5.25 -0.48
CA ILE A 54 7.43 5.19 -0.90
C ILE A 54 6.79 3.87 -0.45
N ALA A 55 7.48 2.74 -0.61
CA ALA A 55 6.99 1.44 -0.16
C ALA A 55 6.74 1.44 1.35
N ALA A 56 7.67 1.99 2.15
CA ALA A 56 7.50 2.12 3.59
C ALA A 56 6.29 3.00 3.94
N THR A 57 6.10 4.13 3.25
CA THR A 57 4.92 4.99 3.44
C THR A 57 3.63 4.25 3.13
N ILE A 58 3.55 3.49 2.04
CA ILE A 58 2.35 2.68 1.72
C ILE A 58 2.07 1.68 2.84
N LEU A 59 3.11 0.95 3.29
CA LEU A 59 2.99 -0.06 4.34
C LEU A 59 2.50 0.51 5.68
N GLN A 60 2.81 1.78 5.98
CA GLN A 60 2.38 2.45 7.20
C GLN A 60 0.91 2.90 7.17
N ASN A 61 0.30 3.01 5.98
CA ASN A 61 -1.03 3.61 5.82
C ASN A 61 -2.12 2.60 5.43
N TYR A 62 -1.74 1.52 4.74
CA TYR A 62 -2.68 0.48 4.33
C TYR A 62 -2.95 -0.55 5.45
N ASN A 63 -4.13 -1.16 5.42
CA ASN A 63 -4.54 -2.22 6.32
C ASN A 63 -4.70 -3.55 5.56
N PRO A 64 -3.75 -4.50 5.68
CA PRO A 64 -3.80 -5.78 4.96
C PRO A 64 -4.91 -6.73 5.44
N LYS A 65 -5.64 -6.39 6.51
CA LYS A 65 -6.75 -7.21 7.04
C LYS A 65 -8.09 -6.87 6.39
N ALA A 66 -8.21 -5.73 5.72
CA ALA A 66 -9.41 -5.38 4.95
C ALA A 66 -9.31 -6.00 3.56
N ASP A 67 -10.42 -6.55 3.05
CA ASP A 67 -10.48 -7.07 1.68
C ASP A 67 -10.64 -5.89 0.70
N PRO A 68 -9.69 -5.69 -0.24
CA PRO A 68 -9.79 -4.61 -1.22
C PRO A 68 -10.98 -4.75 -2.19
N CYS A 69 -11.53 -5.95 -2.38
CA CYS A 69 -12.71 -6.16 -3.21
C CYS A 69 -14.01 -5.73 -2.52
N ASP A 70 -14.02 -5.68 -1.19
CA ASP A 70 -15.19 -5.27 -0.39
C ASP A 70 -15.11 -3.78 -0.01
N ASP A 71 -13.97 -3.32 0.50
CA ASP A 71 -13.74 -1.93 0.90
C ASP A 71 -12.28 -1.52 0.64
N PHE A 72 -12.04 -1.02 -0.56
CA PHE A 72 -10.73 -0.53 -0.97
C PHE A 72 -10.24 0.65 -0.14
N TYR A 73 -11.13 1.48 0.42
CA TYR A 73 -10.73 2.64 1.22
C TYR A 73 -10.17 2.18 2.56
N SER A 74 -10.84 1.25 3.23
CA SER A 74 -10.33 0.61 4.45
C SER A 74 -9.03 -0.16 4.20
N PHE A 75 -8.90 -0.82 3.06
CA PHE A 75 -7.64 -1.48 2.68
C PHE A 75 -6.51 -0.47 2.46
N ALA A 76 -6.72 0.57 1.67
CA ALA A 76 -5.66 1.50 1.29
C ALA A 76 -5.26 2.49 2.39
N CYS A 77 -6.22 2.90 3.23
CA CYS A 77 -6.05 3.99 4.20
C CYS A 77 -6.35 3.59 5.65
N GLY A 78 -6.73 2.34 5.91
CA GLY A 78 -7.23 1.93 7.23
C GLY A 78 -6.25 2.23 8.36
N GLU A 79 -4.94 2.07 8.14
CA GLU A 79 -3.95 2.36 9.17
C GLU A 79 -3.65 3.86 9.30
N PHE A 80 -3.78 4.63 8.22
CA PHE A 80 -3.75 6.10 8.30
C PHE A 80 -4.83 6.62 9.25
N ILE A 81 -6.05 6.11 9.11
CA ILE A 81 -7.19 6.52 9.94
C ILE A 81 -6.97 6.11 11.40
N ASN A 82 -6.47 4.90 11.63
CA ASN A 82 -6.24 4.39 12.99
C ASN A 82 -5.10 5.11 13.73
N SER A 83 -4.10 5.61 12.99
CA SER A 83 -2.88 6.19 13.56
C SER A 83 -2.90 7.71 13.69
N ARG A 84 -4.00 8.37 13.30
CA ARG A 84 -4.13 9.83 13.29
C ARG A 84 -5.27 10.28 14.20
N PHE A 85 -5.03 11.38 14.89
CA PHE A 85 -6.03 12.10 15.68
C PHE A 85 -6.34 13.42 14.96
N ILE A 86 -7.61 13.83 14.95
CA ILE A 86 -8.02 15.12 14.42
C ILE A 86 -7.76 16.16 15.51
N PRO A 87 -6.83 17.12 15.30
CA PRO A 87 -6.56 18.19 16.26
C PRO A 87 -7.78 19.07 16.55
N ASP A 88 -7.78 19.79 17.67
CA ASP A 88 -8.93 20.61 18.09
C ASP A 88 -9.25 21.78 17.13
N ASP A 89 -8.27 22.21 16.34
CA ASP A 89 -8.38 23.28 15.35
C ASP A 89 -8.78 22.80 13.95
N GLU A 90 -8.99 21.50 13.77
CA GLU A 90 -9.33 20.89 12.50
C GLU A 90 -10.64 20.10 12.60
N GLU A 91 -11.46 20.12 11.55
CA GLU A 91 -12.67 19.28 11.49
C GLU A 91 -12.37 17.90 10.89
N GLN A 92 -11.27 17.79 10.16
CA GLN A 92 -10.89 16.60 9.40
C GLN A 92 -9.40 16.62 9.09
N ILE A 93 -8.78 15.45 9.04
CA ILE A 93 -7.38 15.29 8.65
C ILE A 93 -7.27 14.44 7.39
N SER A 94 -6.49 14.92 6.43
CA SER A 94 -6.17 14.22 5.19
C SER A 94 -4.68 14.35 4.88
N GLU A 95 -4.21 13.58 3.90
CA GLU A 95 -2.82 13.71 3.42
C GLU A 95 -2.50 15.13 2.90
N PHE A 96 -3.50 15.85 2.37
CA PHE A 96 -3.32 17.23 1.94
C PHE A 96 -3.07 18.19 3.11
N ASN A 97 -3.76 18.00 4.25
CA ASN A 97 -3.49 18.80 5.46
C ASN A 97 -2.03 18.61 5.89
N LEU A 98 -1.53 17.37 5.90
CA LEU A 98 -0.14 17.06 6.26
C LEU A 98 0.87 17.70 5.29
N LEU A 99 0.52 17.72 4.00
CA LEU A 99 1.34 18.38 2.98
C LEU A 99 1.34 19.90 3.17
N ASP A 100 0.18 20.50 3.41
CA ASP A 100 0.03 21.93 3.61
C ASP A 100 0.78 22.39 4.86
N ASP A 101 0.70 21.65 5.97
CA ASP A 101 1.48 21.89 7.18
C ASP A 101 2.98 21.86 6.89
N LYS A 102 3.44 20.88 6.10
CA LYS A 102 4.85 20.78 5.73
C LYS A 102 5.30 21.99 4.91
N VAL A 103 4.52 22.39 3.91
CA VAL A 103 4.81 23.55 3.06
C VAL A 103 4.79 24.84 3.88
N HIS A 104 3.78 25.02 4.73
CA HIS A 104 3.66 26.19 5.58
C HIS A 104 4.84 26.31 6.55
N ASN A 105 5.24 25.21 7.19
CA ASN A 105 6.41 25.18 8.06
C ASN A 105 7.72 25.49 7.33
N GLN A 106 7.86 25.05 6.07
CA GLN A 106 9.00 25.42 5.24
C GLN A 106 9.02 26.93 4.97
N VAL A 107 7.89 27.52 4.56
CA VAL A 107 7.78 28.97 4.33
C VAL A 107 8.08 29.74 5.61
N LYS A 108 7.48 29.34 6.73
CA LYS A 108 7.72 29.95 8.05
C LYS A 108 9.21 29.96 8.41
N SER A 109 9.90 28.84 8.22
CA SER A 109 11.33 28.74 8.53
C SER A 109 12.20 29.71 7.73
N LEU A 110 11.80 30.02 6.49
CA LEU A 110 12.50 30.97 5.63
C LEU A 110 12.24 32.42 6.08
N VAL A 111 11.00 32.72 6.49
CA VAL A 111 10.60 34.06 6.93
C VAL A 111 11.20 34.42 8.29
N GLU A 112 11.32 33.44 9.19
CA GLU A 112 11.84 33.63 10.55
C GLU A 112 13.37 33.55 10.63
N ALA A 113 14.04 33.17 9.54
CA ALA A 113 15.49 33.11 9.49
C ALA A 113 16.12 34.50 9.69
N PRO A 114 17.26 34.59 10.41
CA PRO A 114 17.97 35.85 10.57
C PRO A 114 18.47 36.34 9.20
N MET A 115 18.38 37.65 8.97
CA MET A 115 18.93 38.29 7.76
C MET A 115 20.44 38.04 7.70
N THR A 116 20.91 37.58 6.54
CA THR A 116 22.34 37.42 6.24
C THR A 116 22.84 38.62 5.45
N GLU A 117 24.16 38.87 5.42
CA GLU A 117 24.74 39.99 4.66
C GLU A 117 24.38 39.96 3.16
N ASN A 118 24.08 38.78 2.60
CA ASN A 118 23.65 38.61 1.20
C ASN A 118 22.20 39.01 0.92
N ASP A 119 21.40 39.29 1.96
CA ASP A 119 19.99 39.68 1.86
C ASP A 119 19.81 41.21 1.81
N THR A 120 20.91 41.97 1.86
CA THR A 120 20.95 43.45 1.79
C THR A 120 21.40 43.93 0.42
#